data_AF-A0A511YB10-F1
#
_entry.id   AF-A0A511YB10-F1
#
_cell.length_a   1.000
_cell.length_b   1.000
_cell.length_c   1.000
_cell.angle_alpha   90.00
_cell.angle_beta   90.00
_cell.angle_gamma   90.00
#
_symmetry.space_group_name_H-M   'P 1'
#
loop_
_entity.id
_entity.type
_entity.pdbx_description
1 polymer ?
#
loop_
_entity_poly.entity_id
_entity_poly.type
_entity_poly.pdbx_seq_one_letter_code
_entity_poly.pdbx_strand_id
1 'polypeptide(L)'
;MKKLLLLLGICFVSSAYAQGGTLIIQNLTSNYDFHGTIYANNNVGGGCYPLVISKDPDPIIIPPGTIVKYENYRDQYSFSGYPISTWDVILGAGSPASPRPWNHGSLVPGGVISNNTKWSMSKFQMYHAGTSVPETYFNGDIGGTAAPCNTAPDTVTTSWGSAKWFTITSGTDVYTYLIIQ
;
A
#
# COMPACT_ATOMS: atom_id res chain seq x y z
N MET A 1 -13.41 0.61 -52.08
CA MET A 1 -12.78 1.10 -50.84
C MET A 1 -13.85 1.22 -49.76
N LYS A 2 -14.06 0.20 -48.90
CA LYS A 2 -15.07 0.25 -47.81
C LYS A 2 -15.02 -0.99 -46.87
N LYS A 3 -13.84 -1.52 -46.52
CA LYS A 3 -13.77 -2.67 -45.57
C LYS A 3 -12.59 -2.64 -44.58
N LEU A 4 -11.85 -1.53 -44.47
CA LEU A 4 -10.65 -1.45 -43.63
C LEU A 4 -10.81 -0.64 -42.32
N LEU A 5 -12.00 -0.09 -42.05
CA LEU A 5 -12.25 0.75 -40.87
C LEU A 5 -12.83 -0.01 -39.66
N LEU A 6 -13.01 -1.33 -39.75
CA LEU A 6 -13.61 -2.14 -38.68
C LEU A 6 -12.60 -2.95 -37.86
N LEU A 7 -11.29 -2.63 -37.95
CA LEU A 7 -10.23 -3.33 -37.20
C LEU A 7 -9.48 -2.43 -36.19
N LEU A 8 -9.99 -1.23 -35.92
CA LEU A 8 -9.40 -0.26 -34.99
C LEU A 8 -10.31 0.03 -33.78
N GLY A 9 -11.16 -0.94 -33.40
CA GLY A 9 -12.25 -0.73 -32.43
C GLY A 9 -12.21 -1.56 -31.15
N ILE A 10 -11.15 -2.34 -30.87
CA ILE A 10 -11.06 -3.14 -29.63
C ILE A 10 -9.62 -3.14 -29.09
N CYS A 11 -9.13 -1.95 -28.76
CA CYS A 11 -8.17 -1.80 -27.67
C CYS A 11 -8.82 -0.88 -26.63
N PHE A 12 -10.01 -1.26 -26.15
CA PHE A 12 -10.44 -0.79 -24.85
C PHE A 12 -9.45 -1.38 -23.87
N VAL A 13 -8.51 -0.54 -23.45
CA VAL A 13 -7.67 -0.73 -22.29
C VAL A 13 -8.65 -0.98 -21.14
N SER A 14 -8.91 -2.26 -20.85
CA SER A 14 -9.31 -2.62 -19.50
C SER A 14 -8.18 -2.08 -18.65
N SER A 15 -8.45 -1.04 -17.88
CA SER A 15 -7.63 -0.63 -16.76
C SER A 15 -7.50 -1.83 -15.85
N ALA A 16 -6.54 -2.71 -16.18
CA ALA A 16 -6.17 -3.84 -15.37
C ALA A 16 -5.64 -3.20 -14.09
N TYR A 17 -6.45 -3.29 -13.04
CA TYR A 17 -6.09 -2.85 -11.69
C TYR A 17 -4.72 -3.41 -11.39
N ALA A 18 -3.78 -2.50 -11.38
CA ALA A 18 -2.41 -2.83 -11.15
C ALA A 18 -2.18 -2.50 -9.71
N GLN A 19 -1.78 -3.53 -8.99
CA GLN A 19 -1.87 -3.61 -7.54
C GLN A 19 -3.29 -3.91 -7.10
N GLY A 20 -3.44 -4.88 -6.18
CA GLY A 20 -4.72 -5.45 -5.75
C GLY A 20 -5.68 -4.52 -5.00
N GLY A 21 -5.83 -3.26 -5.44
CA GLY A 21 -6.72 -2.25 -4.91
C GLY A 21 -6.02 -0.96 -4.50
N THR A 22 -6.80 0.08 -4.24
CA THR A 22 -6.33 1.31 -3.61
C THR A 22 -6.13 1.08 -2.10
N LEU A 23 -5.01 1.53 -1.55
CA LEU A 23 -4.82 1.62 -0.10
C LEU A 23 -5.29 2.99 0.39
N ILE A 24 -6.08 3.00 1.45
CA ILE A 24 -6.59 4.21 2.10
C ILE A 24 -6.13 4.16 3.55
N ILE A 25 -5.33 5.13 3.95
CA ILE A 25 -4.89 5.29 5.34
C ILE A 25 -5.64 6.47 5.96
N GLN A 26 -6.33 6.24 7.06
CA GLN A 26 -7.11 7.23 7.78
C GLN A 26 -6.54 7.36 9.18
N ASN A 27 -5.82 8.45 9.44
CA ASN A 27 -5.43 8.80 10.80
C ASN A 27 -6.52 9.69 11.39
N LEU A 28 -7.48 9.09 12.08
CA LEU A 28 -8.62 9.77 12.71
C LEU A 28 -8.32 10.21 14.15
N THR A 29 -7.09 10.00 14.64
CA THR A 29 -6.69 10.50 15.95
C THR A 29 -6.63 12.04 15.93
N SER A 30 -6.60 12.65 17.12
CA SER A 30 -6.36 14.10 17.27
C SER A 30 -4.96 14.45 17.75
N ASN A 31 -4.23 13.48 18.32
CA ASN A 31 -3.04 13.74 19.13
C ASN A 31 -1.77 13.10 18.57
N TYR A 32 -1.90 12.24 17.55
CA TYR A 32 -0.80 11.41 17.11
C TYR A 32 -0.60 11.44 15.59
N ASP A 33 0.66 11.62 15.16
CA ASP A 33 1.10 11.36 13.79
C ASP A 33 1.33 9.85 13.62
N PHE A 34 0.84 9.30 12.51
CA PHE A 34 1.18 7.95 12.10
C PHE A 34 2.51 7.98 11.37
N HIS A 35 3.52 7.27 11.88
CA HIS A 35 4.77 7.03 11.18
C HIS A 35 4.81 5.56 10.79
N GLY A 36 4.82 5.25 9.50
CA GLY A 36 4.79 3.86 9.08
C GLY A 36 5.45 3.57 7.74
N THR A 37 5.78 2.30 7.57
CA THR A 37 6.25 1.70 6.33
C THR A 37 5.13 0.79 5.82
N ILE A 38 4.71 0.96 4.57
CA ILE A 38 3.66 0.15 3.97
C ILE A 38 4.25 -0.93 3.08
N TYR A 39 3.60 -2.08 3.08
CA TYR A 39 4.03 -3.28 2.40
C TYR A 39 2.92 -3.80 1.49
N ALA A 40 3.35 -4.36 0.37
CA ALA A 40 2.50 -5.10 -0.52
C ALA A 40 3.24 -6.33 -1.04
N ASN A 41 2.58 -7.47 -1.07
CA ASN A 41 3.19 -8.70 -1.54
C ASN A 41 2.22 -9.58 -2.31
N ASN A 42 2.76 -10.54 -3.04
CA ASN A 42 1.98 -11.66 -3.52
C ASN A 42 1.66 -12.56 -2.32
N ASN A 43 0.43 -13.06 -2.25
CA ASN A 43 -0.01 -14.07 -1.26
C ASN A 43 -0.67 -15.29 -1.95
N VAL A 44 -0.65 -15.35 -3.28
CA VAL A 44 -1.25 -16.45 -4.05
C VAL A 44 -0.33 -17.66 -4.02
N GLY A 45 -0.89 -18.85 -3.74
CA GLY A 45 -0.16 -20.12 -3.79
C GLY A 45 0.94 -20.27 -2.75
N GLY A 46 0.92 -19.49 -1.66
CA GLY A 46 1.95 -19.53 -0.60
C GLY A 46 3.24 -18.79 -0.95
N GLY A 47 3.30 -18.08 -2.09
CA GLY A 47 4.40 -17.17 -2.39
C GLY A 47 4.28 -15.89 -1.59
N CYS A 48 5.39 -15.36 -1.08
CA CYS A 48 5.47 -14.07 -0.35
C CYS A 48 6.11 -12.96 -1.19
N TYR A 49 6.40 -13.26 -2.44
CA TYR A 49 7.16 -12.41 -3.35
C TYR A 49 6.43 -12.27 -4.69
N PRO A 50 6.59 -11.14 -5.40
CA PRO A 50 7.41 -10.00 -5.01
C PRO A 50 6.87 -9.28 -3.76
N LEU A 51 7.78 -8.77 -2.94
CA LEU A 51 7.50 -7.91 -1.79
C LEU A 51 7.91 -6.49 -2.16
N VAL A 52 7.02 -5.53 -1.94
CA VAL A 52 7.21 -4.11 -2.23
C VAL A 52 7.04 -3.34 -0.95
N ILE A 53 8.00 -2.45 -0.66
CA ILE A 53 8.12 -1.72 0.60
C ILE A 53 8.29 -0.24 0.27
N SER A 54 7.57 0.65 0.94
CA SER A 54 7.81 2.10 0.82
C SER A 54 9.24 2.43 1.29
N LYS A 55 10.01 3.17 0.49
CA LYS A 55 11.42 3.45 0.81
C LYS A 55 11.78 4.93 0.93
N ASP A 56 11.15 5.79 0.14
CA ASP A 56 11.36 7.23 0.23
C ASP A 56 10.01 7.95 0.03
N PRO A 57 9.44 8.59 1.07
CA PRO A 57 9.98 8.68 2.42
C PRO A 57 9.90 7.34 3.18
N ASP A 58 10.76 7.17 4.19
CA ASP A 58 10.72 6.08 5.16
C ASP A 58 11.08 6.63 6.55
N PRO A 59 10.13 6.75 7.49
CA PRO A 59 8.72 6.37 7.37
C PRO A 59 7.87 7.38 6.59
N ILE A 60 6.69 6.94 6.14
CA ILE A 60 5.59 7.82 5.73
C ILE A 60 5.00 8.45 6.99
N ILE A 61 4.79 9.76 6.98
CA ILE A 61 4.21 10.52 8.10
C ILE A 61 2.82 11.01 7.72
N ILE A 62 1.79 10.59 8.45
CA ILE A 62 0.39 10.98 8.23
C ILE A 62 -0.14 11.68 9.49
N PRO A 63 -0.39 13.01 9.44
CA PRO A 63 -0.87 13.77 10.58
C PRO A 63 -2.26 13.36 11.07
N PRO A 64 -2.64 13.73 12.31
CA PRO A 64 -3.98 13.55 12.83
C PRO A 64 -5.04 14.21 11.94
N GLY A 65 -6.22 13.60 11.86
CA GLY A 65 -7.33 14.03 11.02
C GLY A 65 -7.12 13.88 9.50
N THR A 66 -6.07 13.18 9.07
CA THR A 66 -5.69 13.10 7.64
C THR A 66 -6.09 11.77 7.01
N ILE A 67 -6.57 11.85 5.76
CA ILE A 67 -6.85 10.70 4.90
C ILE A 67 -5.91 10.72 3.72
N VAL A 68 -5.20 9.62 3.50
CA VAL A 68 -4.25 9.42 2.42
C VAL A 68 -4.71 8.28 1.54
N LYS A 69 -4.52 8.41 0.23
CA LYS A 69 -4.84 7.39 -0.75
C LYS A 69 -3.59 7.03 -1.56
N TYR A 70 -3.42 5.74 -1.78
CA TYR A 70 -2.42 5.18 -2.67
C TYR A 70 -3.13 4.33 -3.71
N GLU A 71 -3.47 4.93 -4.86
CA GLU A 71 -4.20 4.27 -5.95
C GLU A 71 -3.44 3.04 -6.45
N ASN A 72 -2.13 3.20 -6.65
CA ASN A 72 -1.14 2.17 -6.93
C ASN A 72 0.27 2.77 -6.72
N TYR A 73 1.33 1.98 -6.88
CA TYR A 73 2.73 2.42 -6.69
C TYR A 73 3.12 3.68 -7.48
N ARG A 74 2.57 3.87 -8.69
CA ARG A 74 2.91 4.96 -9.60
C ARG A 74 2.02 6.17 -9.38
N ASP A 75 0.72 6.00 -9.54
CA ASP A 75 -0.21 7.13 -9.66
C ASP A 75 -0.35 7.90 -8.35
N GLN A 76 -0.14 7.24 -7.21
CA GLN A 76 -0.06 7.89 -5.90
C GLN A 76 0.96 9.04 -5.86
N TYR A 77 2.02 9.00 -6.67
CA TYR A 77 3.04 10.05 -6.67
C TYR A 77 2.49 11.41 -7.14
N SER A 78 1.46 11.39 -7.99
CA SER A 78 0.83 12.61 -8.55
C SER A 78 -0.42 13.03 -7.78
N PHE A 79 -1.07 12.10 -7.07
CA PHE A 79 -2.39 12.34 -6.46
C PHE A 79 -2.40 12.30 -4.93
N SER A 80 -1.42 11.65 -4.30
CA SER A 80 -1.30 11.61 -2.85
C SER A 80 -0.65 12.88 -2.32
N GLY A 81 -1.18 13.42 -1.22
CA GLY A 81 -0.50 14.45 -0.43
C GLY A 81 0.76 13.95 0.28
N TYR A 82 0.97 12.63 0.30
CA TYR A 82 2.08 11.94 0.98
C TYR A 82 2.73 10.94 0.02
N PRO A 83 3.35 11.43 -1.06
CA PRO A 83 3.82 10.59 -2.16
C PRO A 83 5.08 9.81 -1.78
N ILE A 84 5.19 8.60 -2.34
CA ILE A 84 6.36 7.74 -2.23
C ILE A 84 7.14 7.80 -3.54
N SER A 85 8.35 8.35 -3.51
CA SER A 85 9.23 8.49 -4.67
C SER A 85 9.87 7.16 -5.08
N THR A 86 10.16 6.31 -4.10
CA THR A 86 10.94 5.08 -4.27
C THR A 86 10.34 3.93 -3.48
N TRP A 87 10.31 2.77 -4.12
CA TRP A 87 9.86 1.51 -3.56
C TRP A 87 11.00 0.50 -3.57
N ASP A 88 11.23 -0.17 -2.46
CA ASP A 88 12.11 -1.33 -2.42
C ASP A 88 11.34 -2.57 -2.88
N VAL A 89 11.90 -3.29 -3.86
CA VAL A 89 11.32 -4.52 -4.39
C VAL A 89 12.24 -5.70 -4.13
N ILE A 90 11.71 -6.72 -3.46
CA ILE A 90 12.37 -8.01 -3.25
C ILE A 90 11.62 -9.06 -4.07
N LEU A 91 12.31 -9.75 -4.98
CA LEU A 91 11.69 -10.67 -5.93
C LEU A 91 11.61 -12.13 -5.46
N GLY A 92 12.34 -12.48 -4.40
CA GLY A 92 12.39 -13.85 -3.88
C GLY A 92 13.13 -13.94 -2.56
N ALA A 93 12.99 -15.09 -1.90
CA ALA A 93 13.68 -15.36 -0.65
C ALA A 93 15.21 -15.22 -0.81
N GLY A 94 15.85 -14.51 0.10
CA GLY A 94 17.30 -14.26 0.08
C GLY A 94 17.78 -13.30 -1.01
N SER A 95 16.87 -12.72 -1.83
CA SER A 95 17.24 -11.69 -2.80
C SER A 95 17.42 -10.33 -2.11
N PRO A 96 18.38 -9.50 -2.56
CA PRO A 96 18.51 -8.14 -2.04
C PRO A 96 17.31 -7.28 -2.45
N ALA A 97 17.02 -6.26 -1.65
CA ALA A 97 16.09 -5.21 -2.05
C ALA A 97 16.65 -4.42 -3.24
N SER A 98 15.80 -4.22 -4.25
CA SER A 98 16.09 -3.41 -5.42
C SER A 98 15.23 -2.16 -5.36
N PRO A 99 15.83 -0.98 -5.08
CA PRO A 99 15.11 0.28 -5.10
C PRO A 99 14.63 0.58 -6.53
N ARG A 100 13.37 0.98 -6.65
CA ARG A 100 12.74 1.35 -7.92
C ARG A 100 11.99 2.66 -7.76
N PRO A 101 12.17 3.64 -8.65
CA PRO A 101 11.38 4.85 -8.61
C PRO A 101 9.91 4.52 -8.88
N TRP A 102 9.00 5.37 -8.40
CA TRP A 102 7.55 5.25 -8.55
C TRP A 102 7.09 5.03 -10.00
N ASN A 103 7.84 5.54 -10.98
CA ASN A 103 7.55 5.42 -12.42
C ASN A 103 8.23 4.23 -13.11
N HIS A 104 8.90 3.34 -12.37
CA HIS A 104 9.56 2.17 -12.93
C HIS A 104 8.54 1.26 -13.64
N GLY A 105 8.85 0.80 -14.88
CA GLY A 105 7.93 0.07 -15.75
C GLY A 105 7.30 -1.21 -15.16
N SER A 106 7.92 -1.80 -14.13
CA SER A 106 7.36 -2.96 -13.42
C SER A 106 6.36 -2.62 -12.31
N LEU A 107 6.34 -1.37 -11.84
CA LEU A 107 5.46 -0.81 -10.82
C LEU A 107 4.29 0.01 -11.41
N VAL A 108 4.38 0.39 -12.68
CA VAL A 108 3.28 1.09 -13.37
C VAL A 108 2.04 0.22 -13.48
N PRO A 109 0.87 0.83 -13.77
CA PRO A 109 -0.30 0.03 -13.99
C PRO A 109 -0.19 -1.00 -15.13
N GLY A 110 -0.56 -2.26 -14.89
CA GLY A 110 -0.37 -3.40 -15.78
C GLY A 110 1.02 -4.04 -15.70
N GLY A 111 1.93 -3.47 -14.91
CA GLY A 111 3.28 -4.00 -14.71
C GLY A 111 3.30 -5.34 -13.96
N VAL A 112 4.35 -6.12 -14.16
CA VAL A 112 4.46 -7.48 -13.61
C VAL A 112 4.39 -7.49 -12.07
N ILE A 113 5.02 -6.53 -11.39
CA ILE A 113 4.96 -6.47 -9.92
C ILE A 113 3.56 -6.06 -9.49
N SER A 114 3.05 -4.96 -10.03
CA SER A 114 1.71 -4.46 -9.70
C SER A 114 0.63 -5.51 -9.90
N ASN A 115 0.63 -6.27 -10.99
CA ASN A 115 -0.39 -7.31 -11.21
C ASN A 115 -0.29 -8.50 -10.23
N ASN A 116 0.83 -8.67 -9.54
CA ASN A 116 1.10 -9.81 -8.67
C ASN A 116 1.20 -9.43 -7.19
N THR A 117 0.96 -8.18 -6.81
CA THR A 117 1.01 -7.74 -5.41
C THR A 117 -0.31 -7.13 -4.95
N LYS A 118 -0.57 -7.27 -3.65
CA LYS A 118 -1.68 -6.61 -2.95
C LYS A 118 -1.14 -5.98 -1.69
N TRP A 119 -1.72 -4.85 -1.25
CA TRP A 119 -1.41 -4.27 0.05
C TRP A 119 -1.66 -5.32 1.14
N SER A 120 -0.69 -5.49 2.03
CA SER A 120 -0.70 -6.61 2.96
C SER A 120 -0.50 -6.22 4.41
N MET A 121 0.43 -5.31 4.68
CA MET A 121 0.68 -4.85 6.03
C MET A 121 1.27 -3.45 6.06
N SER A 122 1.31 -2.89 7.25
CA SER A 122 2.11 -1.75 7.64
C SER A 122 2.82 -2.07 8.94
N LYS A 123 4.06 -1.61 9.06
CA LYS A 123 4.71 -1.45 10.37
C LYS A 123 4.59 0.00 10.76
N PHE A 124 4.20 0.29 12.00
CA PHE A 124 3.97 1.67 12.42
C PHE A 124 4.38 1.95 13.87
N GLN A 125 4.60 3.23 14.14
CA GLN A 125 4.81 3.82 15.44
C GLN A 125 4.05 5.16 15.45
N MET A 126 3.21 5.39 16.45
CA MET A 126 2.56 6.69 16.62
C MET A 126 3.53 7.67 17.30
N TYR A 127 3.47 8.93 16.90
CA TYR A 127 4.26 10.03 17.48
C TYR A 127 3.33 11.12 17.96
N HIS A 128 3.67 11.84 19.03
CA HIS A 128 2.89 13.02 19.41
C HIS A 128 2.88 14.02 18.25
N ALA A 129 1.69 14.52 17.91
CA ALA A 129 1.46 15.32 16.71
C ALA A 129 2.44 16.49 16.56
N GLY A 130 3.09 16.58 15.40
CA GLY A 130 4.06 17.60 15.06
C GLY A 130 5.42 17.44 15.76
N THR A 131 5.71 16.30 16.39
CA THR A 131 6.94 16.08 17.15
C THR A 131 7.66 14.80 16.74
N SER A 132 8.91 14.66 17.16
CA SER A 132 9.69 13.42 17.04
C SER A 132 9.61 12.54 18.29
N VAL A 133 8.62 12.76 19.17
CA VAL A 133 8.45 11.98 20.42
C VAL A 133 7.48 10.82 20.17
N PRO A 134 7.93 9.55 20.25
CA PRO A 134 7.07 8.40 20.01
C PRO A 134 6.13 8.13 21.20
N GLU A 135 4.91 7.66 20.91
CA GLU A 135 4.03 7.04 21.89
C GLU A 135 4.43 5.57 22.08
N THR A 136 5.21 5.30 23.12
CA THR A 136 5.90 4.02 23.37
C THR A 136 5.01 2.78 23.24
N TYR A 137 3.70 2.92 23.45
CA TYR A 137 2.79 1.79 23.52
C TYR A 137 1.72 1.77 22.42
N PHE A 138 1.76 2.70 21.46
CA PHE A 138 0.90 2.68 20.28
C PHE A 138 1.73 2.49 19.01
N ASN A 139 2.14 1.24 18.79
CA ASN A 139 2.96 0.82 17.66
C ASN A 139 2.73 -0.67 17.36
N GLY A 140 3.31 -1.14 16.26
CA GLY A 140 3.36 -2.56 15.92
C GLY A 140 3.26 -2.82 14.43
N ASP A 141 3.11 -4.10 14.10
CA ASP A 141 2.74 -4.53 12.76
C ASP A 141 1.22 -4.67 12.69
N ILE A 142 0.62 -4.25 11.57
CA ILE A 142 -0.81 -4.40 11.30
C ILE A 142 -1.03 -4.79 9.85
N GLY A 143 -1.97 -5.68 9.56
CA GLY A 143 -2.19 -6.10 8.18
C GLY A 143 -3.31 -7.12 7.99
N GLY A 144 -3.51 -7.54 6.75
CA GLY A 144 -4.37 -8.67 6.43
C GLY A 144 -3.61 -9.96 6.64
N THR A 145 -3.94 -10.71 7.71
CA THR A 145 -3.34 -12.02 8.01
C THR A 145 -3.43 -12.95 6.81
N ALA A 146 -2.27 -13.36 6.28
CA ALA A 146 -2.15 -14.21 5.11
C ALA A 146 -0.92 -15.12 5.27
N ALA A 147 -1.08 -16.18 6.06
CA ALA A 147 0.00 -17.14 6.30
C ALA A 147 0.42 -17.84 4.98
N PRO A 148 1.72 -18.11 4.77
CA PRO A 148 2.84 -17.90 5.70
C PRO A 148 3.47 -16.49 5.66
N CYS A 149 2.99 -15.62 4.78
CA CYS A 149 3.71 -14.41 4.38
C CYS A 149 3.48 -13.21 5.31
N ASN A 150 2.30 -13.14 5.89
CA ASN A 150 1.94 -12.09 6.81
C ASN A 150 1.20 -12.66 8.02
N THR A 151 1.79 -12.47 9.19
CA THR A 151 1.19 -12.83 10.49
C THR A 151 0.81 -11.60 11.31
N ALA A 152 0.92 -10.39 10.74
CA ALA A 152 0.49 -9.18 11.41
C ALA A 152 -1.02 -9.24 11.69
N PRO A 153 -1.45 -8.88 12.90
CA PRO A 153 -2.87 -8.85 13.23
C PRO A 153 -3.59 -7.80 12.39
N ASP A 154 -4.89 -8.00 12.16
CA ASP A 154 -5.75 -7.00 11.50
C ASP A 154 -6.18 -5.87 12.42
N THR A 155 -5.89 -5.99 13.72
CA THR A 155 -6.29 -5.04 14.75
C THR A 155 -5.20 -4.89 15.78
N VAL A 156 -4.88 -3.64 16.13
CA VAL A 156 -4.05 -3.27 17.28
C VAL A 156 -4.90 -2.40 18.19
N THR A 157 -5.00 -2.73 19.48
CA THR A 157 -5.77 -1.94 20.46
C THR A 157 -4.93 -1.72 21.70
N THR A 158 -4.89 -0.47 22.15
CA THR A 158 -4.05 0.01 23.25
C THR A 158 -4.88 1.01 24.08
N SER A 159 -4.37 1.47 25.23
CA SER A 159 -5.04 2.53 25.98
C SER A 159 -4.96 3.91 25.31
N TRP A 160 -4.15 4.07 24.26
CA TRP A 160 -3.94 5.33 23.55
C TRP A 160 -4.68 5.41 22.21
N GLY A 161 -5.28 4.30 21.78
CA GLY A 161 -6.03 4.23 20.53
C GLY A 161 -6.07 2.81 19.96
N SER A 162 -6.64 2.70 18.76
CA SER A 162 -6.72 1.46 18.00
C SER A 162 -6.39 1.68 16.53
N ALA A 163 -5.85 0.65 15.89
CA ALA A 163 -5.66 0.58 14.46
C ALA A 163 -6.36 -0.66 13.90
N LYS A 164 -6.97 -0.54 12.72
CA LYS A 164 -7.66 -1.64 12.03
C LYS A 164 -7.26 -1.70 10.56
N TRP A 165 -7.02 -2.90 10.08
CA TRP A 165 -6.73 -3.20 8.69
C TRP A 165 -7.81 -4.11 8.11
N PHE A 166 -8.39 -3.74 6.97
CA PHE A 166 -9.36 -4.60 6.29
C PHE A 166 -9.44 -4.26 4.80
N THR A 167 -9.95 -5.21 4.01
CA THR A 167 -10.17 -5.02 2.57
C THR A 167 -11.65 -5.19 2.24
N ILE A 168 -12.21 -4.24 1.51
CA ILE A 168 -13.56 -4.27 0.96
C ILE A 168 -13.46 -4.45 -0.55
N THR A 169 -14.24 -5.37 -1.09
CA THR A 169 -14.46 -5.52 -2.53
C THR A 169 -15.87 -5.06 -2.87
N SER A 170 -16.00 -4.10 -3.77
CA SER A 170 -17.28 -3.59 -4.26
C SER A 170 -17.32 -3.69 -5.78
N GLY A 171 -18.06 -4.69 -6.29
CA GLY A 171 -18.00 -5.00 -7.72
C GLY A 171 -16.61 -5.45 -8.13
N THR A 172 -15.98 -4.74 -9.07
CA THR A 172 -14.60 -4.98 -9.50
C THR A 172 -13.56 -4.18 -8.73
N ASP A 173 -13.99 -3.21 -7.92
CA ASP A 173 -13.09 -2.34 -7.16
C ASP A 173 -12.70 -3.00 -5.83
N VAL A 174 -11.41 -2.91 -5.51
CA VAL A 174 -10.84 -3.39 -4.24
C VAL A 174 -10.25 -2.20 -3.49
N TYR A 175 -10.63 -2.06 -2.23
CA TYR A 175 -10.13 -1.02 -1.34
C TYR A 175 -9.58 -1.67 -0.07
N THR A 176 -8.33 -1.37 0.26
CA THR A 176 -7.71 -1.76 1.52
C THR A 176 -7.65 -0.53 2.42
N TYR A 177 -8.09 -0.68 3.66
CA TYR A 177 -8.15 0.38 4.65
C TYR A 177 -7.19 0.10 5.79
N LEU A 178 -6.46 1.12 6.21
CA LEU A 178 -5.83 1.22 7.52
C LEU A 178 -6.47 2.40 8.25
N ILE A 179 -7.26 2.12 9.27
CA ILE A 179 -7.92 3.15 10.09
C ILE A 179 -7.22 3.19 11.44
N ILE A 180 -6.75 4.36 11.85
CA ILE A 180 -6.16 4.64 13.17
C ILE A 180 -7.09 5.63 13.88
N GLN A 181 -7.45 5.36 15.13
CA GLN A 181 -8.42 6.15 15.91
C GLN A 181 -8.08 6.17 17.40
#